data_AF-A0A094DRR2-F1
#
_entry.id   AF-A0A094DRR2-F1
#
_cell.length_a   1.000
_cell.length_b   1.000
_cell.length_c   1.000
_cell.angle_alpha   90.00
_cell.angle_beta   90.00
_cell.angle_gamma   90.00
#
_symmetry.space_group_name_H-M   'P 1'
#
loop_
_entity.id
_entity.type
_entity.pdbx_description
1 polymer ?
#
loop_
_entity_poly.entity_id
_entity_poly.type
_entity_poly.pdbx_seq_one_letter_code
_entity_poly.pdbx_strand_id
1 'polypeptide(L)'
;MENYEFIRSAYTDEVKRGEYKSANWIAKIKTQIKQHPNVALITFEVVWKGTICAGQLEDAVSFLFDLDAELHEEDFDKVMLSLYAMSNPSGLEPSWEAWAGAITAFDFLREIYREVETVDTWDLVKLTQEKAASRRREIMCQGNSKGQWNNAYCVLNEIQRYYKREKRHAEKEHLEAKLDGGAVDAVCVEALADRLGDFHVAGSAAFGGDVESDLNVQAGDDLGVGELPDVDVVAGDDAGDVLDVLNDIKVVGGGLEDERPNKLNGELIEVVRATLNLAIQEKQWVEASNQVFELSKLNQDAKDLANILETVCRGAISEDRWKAATEIVRVFKNIPDYANVANEQLKRLKIMWYEAKGERWVSGNELF
;
A
#
# COMPACT_ATOMS: atom_id res chain seq x y z
N MET A 1 40.45 -7.97 -9.94
CA MET A 1 39.40 -6.94 -9.81
C MET A 1 38.70 -6.72 -11.15
N GLU A 2 39.45 -6.60 -12.26
CA GLU A 2 38.93 -6.46 -13.64
C GLU A 2 37.94 -7.56 -14.11
N ASN A 3 38.11 -8.82 -13.66
CA ASN A 3 37.24 -9.91 -14.09
C ASN A 3 35.80 -9.80 -13.53
N TYR A 4 35.62 -9.21 -12.35
CA TYR A 4 34.31 -9.11 -11.70
C TYR A 4 33.48 -7.94 -12.23
N GLU A 5 34.11 -6.82 -12.59
CA GLU A 5 33.42 -5.70 -13.25
C GLU A 5 32.98 -6.08 -14.67
N PHE A 6 33.79 -6.88 -15.38
CA PHE A 6 33.42 -7.43 -16.67
C PHE A 6 32.19 -8.35 -16.56
N ILE A 7 32.18 -9.26 -15.58
CA ILE A 7 31.03 -10.13 -15.27
C ILE A 7 29.78 -9.29 -14.94
N ARG A 8 29.94 -8.25 -14.11
CA ARG A 8 28.83 -7.36 -13.73
C ARG A 8 28.24 -6.65 -14.94
N SER A 9 29.10 -6.12 -15.80
CA SER A 9 28.70 -5.40 -17.02
C SER A 9 28.00 -6.31 -18.02
N ALA A 10 28.58 -7.47 -18.34
CA ALA A 10 28.01 -8.41 -19.31
C ALA A 10 26.61 -8.92 -18.89
N TYR A 11 26.43 -9.25 -17.61
CA TYR A 11 25.16 -9.78 -17.13
C TYR A 11 24.10 -8.70 -16.89
N THR A 12 24.50 -7.47 -16.55
CA THR A 12 23.57 -6.33 -16.51
C THR A 12 22.95 -6.08 -17.89
N ASP A 13 23.74 -6.21 -18.95
CA ASP A 13 23.29 -6.05 -20.33
C ASP A 13 22.34 -7.17 -20.78
N GLU A 14 22.62 -8.43 -20.42
CA GLU A 14 21.74 -9.58 -20.74
C GLU A 14 20.37 -9.45 -20.06
N VAL A 15 20.32 -9.02 -18.79
CA VAL A 15 19.06 -8.79 -18.09
C VAL A 15 18.29 -7.63 -18.71
N LYS A 16 18.96 -6.52 -19.04
CA LYS A 16 18.33 -5.36 -19.70
C LYS A 16 17.75 -5.68 -21.07
N ARG A 17 18.30 -6.65 -21.80
CA ARG A 17 17.82 -7.06 -23.14
C ARG A 17 16.66 -8.05 -23.09
N GLY A 18 16.24 -8.50 -21.90
CA GLY A 18 15.21 -9.53 -21.77
C GLY A 18 15.66 -10.91 -22.28
N GLU A 19 16.97 -11.11 -22.49
CA GLU A 19 17.57 -12.41 -22.81
C GLU A 19 17.68 -13.31 -21.56
N TYR A 20 17.28 -12.75 -20.41
CA TYR A 20 17.14 -13.39 -19.12
C TYR A 20 16.22 -14.62 -19.17
N LYS A 21 16.76 -15.78 -18.77
CA LYS A 21 15.98 -16.95 -18.40
C LYS A 21 16.34 -17.37 -16.98
N SER A 22 15.44 -17.13 -16.03
CA SER A 22 15.62 -17.43 -14.59
C SER A 22 16.28 -18.78 -14.34
N ALA A 23 15.77 -19.84 -14.98
CA ALA A 23 16.26 -21.21 -14.84
C ALA A 23 17.77 -21.39 -15.16
N ASN A 24 18.29 -20.68 -16.16
CA ASN A 24 19.71 -20.77 -16.51
C ASN A 24 20.60 -20.15 -15.41
N TRP A 25 20.14 -19.06 -14.81
CA TRP A 25 20.84 -18.38 -13.73
C TRP A 25 20.80 -19.16 -12.43
N ILE A 26 19.65 -19.73 -12.08
CA ILE A 26 19.50 -20.59 -10.92
C ILE A 26 20.43 -21.80 -11.03
N ALA A 27 20.43 -22.50 -12.17
CA ALA A 27 21.31 -23.65 -12.41
C ALA A 27 22.80 -23.27 -12.26
N LYS A 28 23.16 -22.07 -12.74
CA LYS A 28 24.53 -21.54 -12.62
C LYS A 28 24.90 -21.20 -11.18
N ILE A 29 24.04 -20.49 -10.45
CA ILE A 29 24.23 -20.17 -9.02
C ILE A 29 24.35 -21.46 -8.22
N LYS A 30 23.43 -22.41 -8.41
CA LYS A 30 23.45 -23.73 -7.76
C LYS A 30 24.75 -24.50 -8.00
N THR A 31 25.27 -24.47 -9.22
CA THR A 31 26.54 -25.13 -9.54
C THR A 31 27.73 -24.42 -8.91
N GLN A 32 27.72 -23.08 -8.90
CA GLN A 32 28.85 -22.27 -8.46
C GLN A 32 28.90 -22.05 -6.96
N ILE A 33 27.79 -22.08 -6.23
CA ILE A 33 27.75 -21.69 -4.81
C ILE A 33 28.68 -22.56 -3.94
N LYS A 34 28.84 -23.84 -4.31
CA LYS A 34 29.72 -24.80 -3.61
C LYS A 34 31.20 -24.65 -4.00
N GLN A 35 31.51 -24.37 -5.26
CA GLN A 35 32.88 -24.37 -5.79
C GLN A 35 33.51 -22.98 -5.80
N HIS A 36 32.71 -21.96 -6.05
CA HIS A 36 33.09 -20.56 -6.25
C HIS A 36 32.02 -19.62 -5.66
N PRO A 37 31.83 -19.62 -4.32
CA PRO A 37 30.72 -18.91 -3.67
C PRO A 37 30.67 -17.42 -4.03
N ASN A 38 31.82 -16.75 -4.12
CA ASN A 38 31.87 -15.33 -4.51
C ASN A 38 31.36 -15.09 -5.94
N VAL A 39 31.60 -16.01 -6.87
CA VAL A 39 31.10 -15.88 -8.26
C VAL A 39 29.60 -16.11 -8.30
N ALA A 40 29.09 -17.06 -7.51
CA ALA A 40 27.66 -17.30 -7.38
C ALA A 40 26.92 -16.10 -6.78
N LEU A 41 27.46 -15.51 -5.70
CA LEU A 41 26.87 -14.32 -5.08
C LEU A 41 26.90 -13.12 -6.03
N ILE A 42 28.01 -12.86 -6.74
CA ILE A 42 28.04 -11.79 -7.76
C ILE A 42 27.01 -12.03 -8.86
N THR A 43 26.84 -13.29 -9.27
CA THR A 43 25.82 -13.66 -10.27
C THR A 43 24.42 -13.35 -9.75
N PHE A 44 24.12 -13.74 -8.51
CA PHE A 44 22.87 -13.39 -7.83
C PHE A 44 22.65 -11.87 -7.78
N GLU A 45 23.63 -11.10 -7.31
CA GLU A 45 23.52 -9.64 -7.18
C GLU A 45 23.21 -8.97 -8.53
N VAL A 46 23.82 -9.46 -9.62
CA VAL A 46 23.59 -8.89 -10.95
C VAL A 46 22.19 -9.22 -11.45
N VAL A 47 21.73 -10.45 -11.27
CA VAL A 47 20.35 -10.82 -11.62
C VAL A 47 19.37 -9.96 -10.84
N TRP A 48 19.51 -9.90 -9.52
CA TRP A 48 18.67 -9.09 -8.65
C TRP A 48 18.62 -7.63 -9.12
N LYS A 49 19.77 -6.96 -9.20
CA LYS A 49 19.84 -5.54 -9.61
C LYS A 49 19.33 -5.32 -11.02
N GLY A 50 19.63 -6.23 -11.95
CA GLY A 50 19.15 -6.15 -13.33
C GLY A 50 17.63 -6.19 -13.40
N THR A 51 17.01 -7.12 -12.69
CA THR A 51 15.55 -7.31 -12.66
C THR A 51 14.85 -6.12 -11.99
N ILE A 52 15.41 -5.61 -10.87
CA ILE A 52 14.91 -4.39 -10.23
C ILE A 52 15.06 -3.18 -11.16
N CYS A 53 16.21 -3.00 -11.81
CA CYS A 53 16.41 -1.90 -12.78
C CYS A 53 15.42 -1.95 -13.95
N ALA A 54 14.99 -3.15 -14.35
CA ALA A 54 13.97 -3.34 -15.39
C ALA A 54 12.53 -3.10 -14.89
N GLY A 55 12.33 -2.84 -13.58
CA GLY A 55 11.00 -2.65 -12.99
C GLY A 55 10.22 -3.95 -12.80
N GLN A 56 10.88 -5.11 -12.88
CA GLN A 56 10.25 -6.43 -12.85
C GLN A 56 10.22 -7.00 -11.42
N LEU A 57 9.58 -6.29 -10.50
CA LEU A 57 9.60 -6.65 -9.07
C LEU A 57 9.04 -8.06 -8.79
N GLU A 58 7.99 -8.47 -9.50
CA GLU A 58 7.39 -9.81 -9.39
C GLU A 58 8.36 -10.91 -9.86
N ASP A 59 9.11 -10.66 -10.94
CA ASP A 59 10.12 -11.61 -11.44
C ASP A 59 11.30 -11.71 -10.45
N ALA A 60 11.64 -10.61 -9.76
CA ALA A 60 12.68 -10.61 -8.74
C ALA A 60 12.29 -11.46 -7.52
N VAL A 61 11.03 -11.35 -7.07
CA VAL A 61 10.47 -12.18 -5.99
C VAL A 61 10.40 -13.65 -6.41
N SER A 62 9.89 -13.92 -7.62
CA SER A 62 9.80 -15.28 -8.16
C SER A 62 11.18 -15.94 -8.25
N PHE A 63 12.20 -15.19 -8.66
CA PHE A 63 13.59 -15.66 -8.68
C PHE A 63 14.12 -16.05 -7.29
N LEU A 64 13.72 -15.35 -6.22
CA LEU A 64 14.11 -15.72 -4.86
C LEU A 64 13.41 -17.01 -4.40
N PHE A 65 12.12 -17.18 -4.69
CA PHE A 65 11.40 -18.44 -4.40
C PHE A 65 11.97 -19.63 -5.16
N ASP A 66 12.33 -19.44 -6.44
CA ASP A 66 12.98 -20.48 -7.23
C ASP A 66 14.35 -20.86 -6.65
N LEU A 67 15.11 -19.90 -6.12
CA LEU A 67 16.39 -20.17 -5.45
C LEU A 67 16.22 -20.91 -4.13
N ASP A 68 15.21 -20.57 -3.34
CA ASP A 68 14.86 -21.25 -2.09
C ASP A 68 14.55 -22.74 -2.34
N ALA A 69 13.77 -23.02 -3.39
CA ALA A 69 13.42 -24.38 -3.77
C ALA A 69 14.61 -25.22 -4.31
N GLU A 70 15.62 -24.57 -4.90
CA GLU A 70 16.70 -25.25 -5.63
C GLU A 70 18.02 -25.36 -4.86
N LEU A 71 18.23 -24.51 -3.85
CA LEU A 71 19.44 -24.49 -3.02
C LEU A 71 19.21 -25.26 -1.70
N HIS A 72 20.30 -25.72 -1.09
CA HIS A 72 20.23 -26.16 0.30
C HIS A 72 20.14 -24.95 1.22
N GLU A 73 19.50 -25.11 2.38
CA GLU A 73 19.29 -24.07 3.40
C GLU A 73 20.55 -23.23 3.66
N GLU A 74 21.69 -23.86 3.97
CA GLU A 74 22.97 -23.15 4.20
C GLU A 74 23.49 -22.34 3.00
N ASP A 75 23.17 -22.78 1.77
CA ASP A 75 23.56 -22.08 0.55
C ASP A 75 22.59 -20.93 0.23
N PHE A 76 21.30 -21.11 0.55
CA PHE A 76 20.29 -20.08 0.44
C PHE A 76 20.50 -18.96 1.48
N ASP A 77 20.89 -19.29 2.70
CA ASP A 77 21.25 -18.31 3.75
C ASP A 77 22.36 -17.36 3.29
N LYS A 78 23.34 -17.85 2.52
CA LYS A 78 24.39 -16.99 1.93
C LYS A 78 23.82 -16.00 0.92
N VAL A 79 22.82 -16.41 0.15
CA VAL A 79 22.08 -15.55 -0.78
C VAL A 79 21.28 -14.51 0.01
N MET A 80 20.58 -14.91 1.08
CA MET A 80 19.84 -14.00 1.95
C MET A 80 20.73 -12.96 2.64
N LEU A 81 21.91 -13.36 3.12
CA LEU A 81 22.89 -12.43 3.68
C LEU A 81 23.40 -11.41 2.64
N SER A 82 23.60 -11.85 1.39
CA SER A 82 23.96 -10.94 0.28
C SER A 82 22.81 -9.98 -0.05
N LEU A 83 21.57 -10.49 -0.11
CA LEU A 83 20.37 -9.68 -0.33
C LEU A 83 20.20 -8.62 0.77
N TYR A 84 20.36 -9.01 2.03
CA TYR A 84 20.32 -8.12 3.18
C TYR A 84 21.37 -7.01 3.10
N ALA A 85 22.64 -7.38 2.80
CA ALA A 85 23.74 -6.43 2.70
C ALA A 85 23.50 -5.39 1.59
N MET A 86 22.95 -5.81 0.44
CA MET A 86 22.60 -4.91 -0.66
C MET A 86 21.40 -4.00 -0.36
N SER A 87 20.49 -4.47 0.49
CA SER A 87 19.21 -3.81 0.77
C SER A 87 19.26 -2.92 2.01
N ASN A 88 20.41 -2.83 2.69
CA ASN A 88 20.53 -2.07 3.94
C ASN A 88 20.19 -0.58 3.72
N PRO A 89 19.11 -0.07 4.35
CA PRO A 89 18.59 1.28 4.09
C PRO A 89 19.56 2.40 4.49
N SER A 90 20.57 2.11 5.33
CA SER A 90 21.57 3.09 5.75
C SER A 90 22.56 3.48 4.66
N GLY A 91 22.75 2.62 3.64
CA GLY A 91 23.72 2.83 2.56
C GLY A 91 23.08 2.96 1.17
N LEU A 92 21.75 2.96 1.06
CA LEU A 92 21.08 3.03 -0.23
C LEU A 92 21.30 4.36 -0.93
N GLU A 93 21.51 4.30 -2.23
CA GLU A 93 21.45 5.47 -3.10
C GLU A 93 20.01 6.03 -3.11
N PRO A 94 19.81 7.34 -3.26
CA PRO A 94 18.48 7.94 -3.31
C PRO A 94 17.80 7.71 -4.67
N SER A 95 17.80 6.47 -5.19
CA SER A 95 17.20 6.11 -6.49
C SER A 95 16.00 5.19 -6.33
N TRP A 96 15.07 5.23 -7.29
CA TRP A 96 13.86 4.41 -7.25
C TRP A 96 14.18 2.92 -7.20
N GLU A 97 15.21 2.48 -7.93
CA GLU A 97 15.65 1.10 -8.03
C GLU A 97 16.25 0.62 -6.71
N ALA A 98 17.10 1.43 -6.07
CA ALA A 98 17.71 1.07 -4.80
C ALA A 98 16.64 0.88 -3.71
N TRP A 99 15.69 1.81 -3.62
CA TRP A 99 14.60 1.73 -2.65
C TRP A 99 13.58 0.64 -2.98
N ALA A 100 13.18 0.48 -4.24
CA ALA A 100 12.26 -0.59 -4.65
C ALA A 100 12.88 -1.97 -4.41
N GLY A 101 14.17 -2.14 -4.73
CA GLY A 101 14.91 -3.36 -4.43
C GLY A 101 14.93 -3.64 -2.93
N ALA A 102 15.26 -2.66 -2.09
CA ALA A 102 15.29 -2.86 -0.64
C ALA A 102 13.91 -3.22 -0.06
N ILE A 103 12.86 -2.51 -0.46
CA ILE A 103 11.48 -2.79 -0.04
C ILE A 103 11.08 -4.20 -0.45
N THR A 104 11.31 -4.56 -1.72
CA THR A 104 10.97 -5.90 -2.25
C THR A 104 11.73 -7.01 -1.51
N ALA A 105 13.00 -6.78 -1.19
CA ALA A 105 13.81 -7.71 -0.42
C ALA A 105 13.26 -7.92 1.00
N PHE A 106 12.92 -6.84 1.71
CA PHE A 106 12.41 -6.96 3.08
C PHE A 106 10.99 -7.50 3.15
N ASP A 107 10.14 -7.21 2.16
CA ASP A 107 8.82 -7.85 2.06
C ASP A 107 8.95 -9.36 1.84
N PHE A 108 9.89 -9.79 1.01
CA PHE A 108 10.18 -11.21 0.81
C PHE A 108 10.72 -11.88 2.09
N LEU A 109 11.70 -11.25 2.75
CA LEU A 109 12.27 -11.76 4.01
C LEU A 109 11.20 -11.86 5.10
N ARG A 110 10.28 -10.90 5.18
CA ARG A 110 9.14 -10.95 6.11
C ARG A 110 8.24 -12.16 5.83
N GLU A 111 8.03 -12.50 4.56
CA GLU A 111 7.18 -13.63 4.18
C GLU A 111 7.83 -14.97 4.54
N ILE A 112 9.11 -15.17 4.19
CA ILE A 112 9.81 -16.44 4.47
C ILE A 112 10.05 -16.65 5.97
N TYR A 113 10.40 -15.60 6.70
CA TYR A 113 10.69 -15.70 8.14
C TYR A 113 9.48 -15.34 9.01
N ARG A 114 8.27 -15.38 8.47
CA ARG A 114 7.05 -15.01 9.20
C ARG A 114 6.83 -15.83 10.48
N GLU A 115 7.18 -17.12 10.45
CA GLU A 115 7.01 -18.06 11.57
C GLU A 115 8.18 -18.03 12.56
N VAL A 116 9.30 -17.45 12.16
CA VAL A 116 10.45 -17.22 13.04
C VAL A 116 10.22 -15.85 13.66
N GLU A 117 9.57 -15.81 14.84
CA GLU A 117 9.36 -14.60 15.66
C GLU A 117 10.69 -13.99 16.15
N THR A 118 11.58 -13.63 15.24
CA THR A 118 12.68 -12.73 15.51
C THR A 118 12.18 -11.33 15.23
N VAL A 119 12.17 -10.52 16.28
CA VAL A 119 11.84 -9.08 16.32
C VAL A 119 12.52 -8.28 15.18
N ASP A 120 13.63 -8.79 14.66
CA ASP A 120 14.49 -8.13 13.68
C ASP A 120 13.84 -7.83 12.32
N THR A 121 12.97 -8.69 11.76
CA THR A 121 12.44 -8.48 10.39
C THR A 121 11.40 -7.36 10.30
N TRP A 122 10.54 -7.25 11.30
CA TRP A 122 9.57 -6.16 11.41
C TRP A 122 10.26 -4.81 11.62
N ASP A 123 11.27 -4.77 12.48
CA ASP A 123 12.06 -3.56 12.74
C ASP A 123 12.81 -3.10 11.47
N LEU A 124 13.27 -4.02 10.64
CA LEU A 124 13.94 -3.72 9.37
C LEU A 124 12.99 -3.14 8.32
N VAL A 125 11.78 -3.69 8.19
CA VAL A 125 10.75 -3.13 7.30
C VAL A 125 10.39 -1.73 7.76
N LYS A 126 10.16 -1.54 9.06
CA LYS A 126 9.85 -0.24 9.67
C LYS A 126 10.99 0.76 9.44
N LEU A 127 12.23 0.38 9.72
CA LEU A 127 13.41 1.21 9.49
C LEU A 127 13.54 1.61 8.02
N THR A 128 13.28 0.68 7.09
CA THR A 128 13.34 0.95 5.65
C THR A 128 12.29 1.99 5.25
N GLN A 129 11.05 1.83 5.73
CA GLN A 129 9.98 2.79 5.51
C GLN A 129 10.29 4.17 6.08
N GLU A 130 10.76 4.24 7.33
CA GLU A 130 11.18 5.48 7.99
C GLU A 130 12.29 6.19 7.19
N LYS A 131 13.30 5.43 6.74
CA LYS A 131 14.41 5.98 5.97
C LYS A 131 13.95 6.45 4.59
N ALA A 132 13.10 5.69 3.90
CA ALA A 132 12.49 6.09 2.63
C ALA A 132 11.69 7.39 2.79
N ALA A 133 10.85 7.48 3.83
CA ALA A 133 10.05 8.67 4.12
C ALA A 133 10.91 9.90 4.46
N SER A 134 12.00 9.71 5.21
CA SER A 134 12.94 10.79 5.53
C SER A 134 13.68 11.31 4.30
N ARG A 135 13.95 10.44 3.31
CA ARG A 135 14.65 10.78 2.06
C ARG A 135 13.71 10.98 0.86
N ARG A 136 12.40 11.01 1.08
CA ARG A 136 11.38 11.06 0.00
C ARG A 136 11.65 12.15 -1.04
N ARG A 137 12.09 13.34 -0.63
CA ARG A 137 12.37 14.45 -1.54
C ARG A 137 13.60 14.20 -2.39
N GLU A 138 14.64 13.59 -1.84
CA GLU A 138 15.83 13.20 -2.60
C GLU A 138 15.48 12.18 -3.69
N ILE A 139 14.65 11.20 -3.32
CA ILE A 139 14.18 10.14 -4.22
C ILE A 139 13.30 10.73 -5.32
N MET A 140 12.27 11.51 -4.95
CA MET A 140 11.34 12.13 -5.89
C MET A 140 12.02 13.09 -6.87
N CYS A 141 13.16 13.69 -6.50
CA CYS A 141 13.93 14.59 -7.37
C CYS A 141 14.78 13.87 -8.43
N GLN A 142 14.97 12.55 -8.39
CA GLN A 142 15.81 11.85 -9.39
C GLN A 142 15.19 11.80 -10.79
N GLY A 143 13.91 12.15 -10.93
CA GLY A 143 13.15 11.93 -12.16
C GLY A 143 12.92 10.44 -12.42
N ASN A 144 11.97 10.13 -13.29
CA ASN A 144 11.65 8.75 -13.64
C ASN A 144 12.02 8.52 -15.09
N SER A 145 12.86 7.52 -15.35
CA SER A 145 13.05 7.06 -16.72
C SER A 145 11.83 6.25 -17.17
N LYS A 146 11.53 6.33 -18.46
CA LYS A 146 10.37 5.65 -19.06
C LYS A 146 10.47 4.14 -18.83
N GLY A 147 9.47 3.53 -18.20
CA GLY A 147 9.44 2.10 -17.87
C GLY A 147 9.73 1.77 -16.40
N GLN A 148 10.03 2.76 -15.56
CA GLN A 148 10.28 2.56 -14.12
C GLN A 148 9.07 2.87 -13.23
N TRP A 149 7.87 2.85 -13.82
CA TRP A 149 6.61 3.02 -13.09
C TRP A 149 6.54 2.10 -11.87
N ASN A 150 6.85 0.81 -12.04
CA ASN A 150 6.71 -0.18 -10.97
C ASN A 150 7.61 0.14 -9.77
N ASN A 151 8.86 0.56 -10.00
CA ASN A 151 9.78 0.90 -8.92
C ASN A 151 9.31 2.15 -8.17
N ALA A 152 8.99 3.21 -8.92
CA ALA A 152 8.55 4.44 -8.30
C ALA A 152 7.22 4.28 -7.58
N TYR A 153 6.28 3.52 -8.16
CA TYR A 153 5.02 3.19 -7.52
C TYR A 153 5.22 2.37 -6.24
N CYS A 154 6.07 1.34 -6.27
CA CYS A 154 6.43 0.55 -5.09
C CYS A 154 6.92 1.45 -3.94
N VAL A 155 7.92 2.30 -4.22
CA VAL A 155 8.50 3.20 -3.21
C VAL A 155 7.48 4.21 -2.69
N LEU A 156 6.74 4.87 -3.58
CA LEU A 156 5.74 5.86 -3.19
C LEU A 156 4.62 5.26 -2.35
N ASN A 157 4.10 4.10 -2.77
CA ASN A 157 3.05 3.40 -2.03
C ASN A 157 3.51 3.02 -0.62
N GLU A 158 4.78 2.62 -0.48
CA GLU A 158 5.34 2.24 0.82
C GLU A 158 5.55 3.45 1.73
N ILE A 159 6.00 4.58 1.19
CA ILE A 159 6.06 5.85 1.91
C ILE A 159 4.66 6.33 2.32
N GLN A 160 3.64 6.16 1.47
CA GLN A 160 2.25 6.49 1.84
C GLN A 160 1.76 5.63 3.01
N ARG A 161 2.00 4.32 2.97
CA ARG A 161 1.65 3.38 4.05
C ARG A 161 2.30 3.76 5.38
N TYR A 162 3.57 4.18 5.33
CA TYR A 162 4.27 4.72 6.49
C TYR A 162 3.52 5.92 7.08
N TYR A 163 3.27 6.96 6.29
CA TYR A 163 2.60 8.15 6.78
C TYR A 163 1.18 7.91 7.29
N LYS A 164 0.42 7.01 6.65
CA LYS A 164 -0.90 6.60 7.13
C LYS A 164 -0.84 5.93 8.50
N ARG A 165 0.16 5.09 8.76
CA ARG A 165 0.36 4.46 10.07
C ARG A 165 0.80 5.47 11.13
N GLU A 166 1.79 6.31 10.82
CA GLU A 166 2.25 7.35 11.75
C GLU A 166 1.14 8.34 12.11
N LYS A 167 0.31 8.72 11.13
CA LYS A 167 -0.86 9.58 11.38
C LYS A 167 -1.83 8.91 12.35
N ARG A 168 -2.19 7.64 12.11
CA ARG A 168 -3.07 6.87 13.02
C ARG A 168 -2.49 6.76 14.43
N HIS A 169 -1.18 6.51 14.56
CA HIS A 169 -0.51 6.49 15.85
C HIS A 169 -0.56 7.84 16.57
N ALA A 170 -0.27 8.94 15.87
CA ALA A 170 -0.31 10.27 16.45
C ALA A 170 -1.74 10.69 16.88
N GLU A 171 -2.76 10.34 16.08
CA GLU A 171 -4.16 10.58 16.42
C GLU A 171 -4.60 9.79 17.65
N LYS A 172 -4.18 8.51 17.74
CA LYS A 172 -4.43 7.67 18.91
C LYS A 172 -3.78 8.25 20.17
N GLU A 173 -2.49 8.60 20.12
CA GLU A 173 -1.78 9.22 21.26
C GLU A 173 -2.48 10.50 21.74
N HIS A 174 -2.95 11.33 20.80
CA HIS A 174 -3.66 12.57 21.13
C HIS A 174 -5.00 12.31 21.81
N LEU A 175 -5.74 11.29 21.38
CA LEU A 175 -6.98 10.87 22.02
C LEU A 175 -6.75 10.32 23.42
N GLU A 176 -5.73 9.46 23.60
CA GLU A 176 -5.34 8.93 24.91
C GLU A 176 -4.96 10.05 25.88
N ALA A 177 -4.13 11.00 25.45
CA ALA A 177 -3.74 12.16 26.26
C ALA A 177 -4.94 13.04 26.67
N LYS A 178 -5.96 13.17 25.82
CA LYS A 178 -7.21 13.88 26.15
C LYS A 178 -8.05 13.15 27.19
N LEU A 179 -8.07 11.81 27.15
CA LEU A 179 -8.82 10.98 28.09
C LEU A 179 -8.14 10.92 29.47
N ASP A 180 -6.82 10.89 29.53
CA ASP A 180 -6.06 10.91 30.80
C ASP A 180 -6.08 12.29 31.48
N GLY A 181 -6.31 13.37 30.72
CA GLY A 181 -6.29 14.75 31.19
C GLY A 181 -7.64 15.34 31.65
N GLY A 182 -8.75 14.63 31.46
CA GLY A 182 -10.09 15.12 31.78
C GLY A 182 -10.96 14.06 32.43
N ALA A 183 -11.71 14.43 33.47
CA ALA A 183 -12.81 13.59 33.95
C ALA A 183 -13.73 13.28 32.77
N VAL A 184 -13.74 12.04 32.31
CA VAL A 184 -14.67 11.58 31.28
C VAL A 184 -16.07 11.80 31.83
N ASP A 185 -16.73 12.85 31.37
CA ASP A 185 -18.09 13.17 31.78
C ASP A 185 -18.96 11.97 31.41
N ALA A 186 -19.76 11.45 32.35
CA ALA A 186 -20.54 10.23 32.15
C ALA A 186 -21.46 10.32 30.91
N VAL A 187 -21.81 11.56 30.53
CA VAL A 187 -22.56 11.91 29.31
C VAL A 187 -21.84 11.48 28.01
N CYS A 188 -20.51 11.50 27.97
CA CYS A 188 -19.74 11.06 26.81
C CYS A 188 -19.75 9.53 26.65
N VAL A 189 -19.88 8.79 27.74
CA VAL A 189 -19.94 7.32 27.73
C VAL A 189 -21.32 6.84 27.28
N GLU A 190 -22.41 7.50 27.71
CA GLU A 190 -23.76 7.22 27.19
C GLU A 190 -23.89 7.55 25.70
N ALA A 191 -23.35 8.68 25.23
CA ALA A 191 -23.34 9.01 23.81
C ALA A 191 -22.51 8.04 22.97
N LEU A 192 -21.45 7.46 23.55
CA LEU A 192 -20.66 6.39 22.93
C LEU A 192 -21.46 5.08 22.86
N ALA A 193 -22.17 4.73 23.94
CA ALA A 193 -22.97 3.52 24.04
C ALA A 193 -24.18 3.54 23.09
N ASP A 194 -24.86 4.68 22.95
CA ASP A 194 -25.98 4.84 22.01
C ASP A 194 -25.51 4.73 20.55
N ARG A 195 -24.35 5.33 20.19
CA ARG A 195 -23.78 5.22 18.83
C ARG A 195 -23.22 3.84 18.52
N LEU A 196 -22.65 3.13 19.50
CA LEU A 196 -22.19 1.74 19.35
C LEU A 196 -23.37 0.75 19.29
N GLY A 197 -24.48 1.05 19.99
CA GLY A 197 -25.73 0.31 19.88
C GLY A 197 -26.33 0.36 18.47
N ASP A 198 -26.25 1.52 17.80
CA ASP A 198 -26.65 1.66 16.39
C ASP A 198 -25.71 0.93 15.40
N PHE A 199 -24.44 0.74 15.76
CA PHE A 199 -23.48 -0.01 14.94
C PHE A 199 -23.81 -1.52 14.88
N HIS A 200 -24.33 -2.10 15.96
CA HIS A 200 -24.85 -3.48 15.93
C HIS A 200 -26.07 -3.66 15.00
N VAL A 201 -26.84 -2.59 14.76
CA VAL A 201 -27.99 -2.62 13.85
C VAL A 201 -27.57 -2.38 12.39
N ALA A 202 -26.54 -1.55 12.15
CA ALA A 202 -26.05 -1.27 10.79
C ALA A 202 -25.18 -2.40 10.19
N GLY A 203 -24.46 -3.17 11.02
CA GLY A 203 -23.60 -4.27 10.57
C GLY A 203 -24.33 -5.51 10.03
N SER A 204 -25.60 -5.72 10.39
CA SER A 204 -26.39 -6.88 9.93
C SER A 204 -27.03 -6.69 8.55
N ALA A 205 -27.02 -5.49 7.97
CA ALA A 205 -27.68 -5.22 6.69
C ALA A 205 -26.79 -5.41 5.45
N ALA A 206 -25.48 -5.64 5.62
CA ALA A 206 -24.52 -5.72 4.51
C ALA A 206 -24.02 -7.15 4.18
N PHE A 207 -24.32 -8.15 5.00
CA PHE A 207 -24.06 -9.56 4.70
C PHE A 207 -25.36 -10.36 4.76
N GLY A 208 -26.03 -10.44 3.62
CA GLY A 208 -27.11 -11.40 3.40
C GLY A 208 -26.54 -12.82 3.38
N GLY A 209 -26.55 -13.47 4.53
CA GLY A 209 -26.33 -14.90 4.70
C GLY A 209 -27.29 -15.42 5.76
N ASP A 210 -28.39 -16.02 5.30
CA ASP A 210 -29.32 -16.75 6.16
C ASP A 210 -28.56 -17.80 6.98
N VAL A 211 -28.53 -17.62 8.29
CA VAL A 211 -28.31 -18.70 9.25
C VAL A 211 -29.41 -18.60 10.29
N GLU A 212 -30.53 -19.27 10.03
CA GLU A 212 -31.43 -19.70 11.09
C GLU A 212 -30.61 -20.60 12.03
N SER A 213 -30.48 -20.18 13.28
CA SER A 213 -30.05 -21.04 14.36
C SER A 213 -30.90 -20.68 15.57
N ASP A 214 -31.97 -21.45 15.73
CA ASP A 214 -32.83 -21.49 16.91
C ASP A 214 -31.98 -21.73 18.17
N LEU A 215 -31.75 -20.69 18.97
CA LEU A 215 -31.33 -20.84 20.36
C LEU A 215 -32.53 -20.60 21.27
N ASN A 216 -33.23 -21.70 21.52
CA ASN A 216 -34.23 -21.85 22.56
C ASN A 216 -33.53 -21.77 23.93
N VAL A 217 -33.66 -20.64 24.64
CA VAL A 217 -33.19 -20.49 26.01
C VAL A 217 -34.17 -21.19 26.94
N GLN A 218 -33.84 -22.41 27.37
CA GLN A 218 -34.45 -23.02 28.55
C GLN A 218 -33.59 -22.74 29.78
N ALA A 219 -34.17 -22.02 30.73
CA ALA A 219 -33.63 -21.83 32.06
C ALA A 219 -33.59 -23.17 32.81
N GLY A 220 -32.43 -23.50 33.37
CA GLY A 220 -32.24 -24.65 34.24
C GLY A 220 -30.92 -24.51 34.99
N ASP A 221 -31.03 -24.22 36.28
CA ASP A 221 -29.94 -24.25 37.25
C ASP A 221 -29.29 -25.65 37.27
N ASP A 222 -27.97 -25.74 37.08
CA ASP A 222 -27.08 -26.55 37.95
C ASP A 222 -25.61 -26.52 37.48
N LEU A 223 -24.73 -26.64 38.48
CA LEU A 223 -23.29 -26.43 38.47
C LEU A 223 -22.51 -27.41 37.56
N GLY A 224 -21.69 -26.84 36.68
CA GLY A 224 -20.61 -27.55 35.99
C GLY A 224 -19.60 -26.55 35.42
N VAL A 225 -18.41 -26.48 36.02
CA VAL A 225 -17.28 -25.70 35.48
C VAL A 225 -16.79 -26.41 34.22
N GLY A 226 -17.32 -26.01 33.07
CA GLY A 226 -16.76 -26.33 31.76
C GLY A 226 -15.85 -25.19 31.34
N GLU A 227 -14.56 -25.50 31.14
CA GLU A 227 -13.61 -24.61 30.49
C GLU A 227 -14.20 -24.14 29.15
N LEU A 228 -14.34 -22.83 29.01
CA LEU A 228 -14.62 -22.21 27.72
C LEU A 228 -13.43 -22.47 26.79
N PRO A 229 -13.63 -22.78 25.50
CA PRO A 229 -12.53 -22.82 24.57
C PRO A 229 -11.92 -21.43 24.47
N ASP A 230 -10.59 -21.36 24.46
CA ASP A 230 -9.84 -20.16 24.15
C ASP A 230 -10.25 -19.69 22.74
N VAL A 231 -11.19 -18.74 22.69
CA VAL A 231 -11.50 -18.01 21.47
C VAL A 231 -10.43 -16.94 21.37
N ASP A 232 -9.41 -17.22 20.55
CA ASP A 232 -8.51 -16.20 20.03
C ASP A 232 -9.37 -15.12 19.37
N VAL A 233 -9.53 -14.00 20.06
CA VAL A 233 -10.06 -12.77 19.46
C VAL A 233 -8.97 -12.31 18.50
N VAL A 234 -9.08 -12.74 17.25
CA VAL A 234 -8.42 -12.07 16.13
C VAL A 234 -8.93 -10.64 16.17
N ALA A 235 -8.07 -9.72 16.63
CA ALA A 235 -8.29 -8.29 16.45
C ALA A 235 -8.27 -8.03 14.94
N GLY A 236 -9.45 -8.14 14.32
CA GLY A 236 -9.68 -7.66 12.97
C GLY A 236 -9.34 -6.16 12.92
N ASP A 237 -8.89 -5.72 11.76
CA ASP A 237 -8.47 -4.36 11.40
C ASP A 237 -9.63 -3.32 11.49
N ASP A 238 -10.72 -3.64 12.19
CA ASP A 238 -11.96 -2.87 12.34
C ASP A 238 -11.89 -1.78 13.41
N ALA A 239 -10.74 -1.60 14.06
CA ALA A 239 -10.51 -0.46 14.95
C ALA A 239 -10.54 0.90 14.20
N GLY A 240 -10.41 0.88 12.87
CA GLY A 240 -10.44 2.07 12.02
C GLY A 240 -11.80 2.78 12.01
N ASP A 241 -12.90 2.03 11.91
CA ASP A 241 -14.26 2.60 11.83
C ASP A 241 -14.72 3.23 13.16
N VAL A 242 -14.20 2.72 14.28
CA VAL A 242 -14.48 3.26 15.62
C VAL A 242 -13.78 4.61 15.85
N LEU A 243 -12.61 4.83 15.26
CA LEU A 243 -11.85 6.07 15.40
C LEU A 243 -12.49 7.26 14.65
N ASP A 244 -13.13 7.02 13.50
CA ASP A 244 -13.87 8.06 12.78
C ASP A 244 -15.07 8.58 13.59
N VAL A 245 -15.71 7.73 14.39
CA VAL A 245 -16.83 8.12 15.28
C VAL A 245 -16.36 8.98 16.47
N LEU A 246 -15.13 8.74 16.94
CA LEU A 246 -14.55 9.46 18.10
C LEU A 246 -14.08 10.88 17.75
N ASN A 247 -13.68 11.14 16.49
CA ASN A 247 -13.25 12.46 16.04
C ASN A 247 -14.36 13.52 16.09
N ASP A 248 -15.63 13.12 16.09
CA ASP A 248 -16.79 14.01 16.24
C ASP A 248 -17.07 14.44 17.69
N ILE A 249 -16.45 13.80 18.68
CA ILE A 249 -16.68 14.12 20.09
C ILE A 249 -15.85 15.35 20.45
N LYS A 250 -16.53 16.50 20.48
CA LYS A 250 -15.94 17.79 20.83
C LYS A 250 -15.67 17.87 22.35
N VAL A 251 -14.60 17.22 22.82
CA VAL A 251 -14.10 17.41 24.18
C VAL A 251 -13.49 18.81 24.29
N VAL A 252 -14.17 19.72 25.01
CA VAL A 252 -13.71 21.09 25.27
C VAL A 252 -12.63 21.05 26.35
N GLY A 253 -11.43 20.60 25.97
CA GLY A 253 -10.23 20.65 26.79
C GLY A 253 -9.18 21.52 26.09
N GLY A 254 -8.83 22.65 26.71
CA GLY A 254 -7.76 23.54 26.23
C GLY A 254 -6.39 22.91 26.43
N GLY A 255 -5.97 22.06 25.49
CA GLY A 255 -4.62 21.48 25.41
C GLY A 255 -3.93 21.94 24.13
N LEU A 256 -2.62 22.14 24.22
CA LEU A 256 -1.73 22.53 23.12
C LEU A 256 -2.05 21.74 21.84
N GLU A 257 -2.23 22.45 20.72
CA GLU A 257 -2.43 21.80 19.41
C GLU A 257 -1.16 21.00 19.07
N ASP A 258 -1.24 19.67 19.13
CA ASP A 258 -0.17 18.82 18.62
C ASP A 258 -0.07 19.06 17.10
N GLU A 259 1.01 19.69 16.64
CA GLU A 259 1.23 19.96 15.22
C GLU A 259 1.65 18.71 14.43
N ARG A 260 1.98 17.59 15.12
CA ARG A 260 2.47 16.35 14.48
C ARG A 260 1.47 15.78 13.46
N PRO A 261 0.16 15.64 13.73
CA PRO A 261 -0.80 15.14 12.74
C PRO A 261 -0.90 16.04 11.50
N ASN A 262 -0.86 17.37 11.68
CA ASN A 262 -0.90 18.32 10.58
C ASN A 262 0.34 18.23 9.69
N LYS A 263 1.51 18.07 10.29
CA LYS A 263 2.76 17.83 9.56
C LYS A 263 2.68 16.54 8.75
N LEU A 264 2.29 15.42 9.39
CA LEU A 264 2.14 14.12 8.72
C LEU A 264 1.11 14.18 7.57
N ASN A 265 0.03 14.94 7.73
CA ASN A 265 -0.95 15.17 6.68
C ASN A 265 -0.32 15.89 5.47
N GLY A 266 0.46 16.95 5.71
CA GLY A 266 1.17 17.67 4.65
C GLY A 266 2.18 16.78 3.91
N GLU A 267 2.93 15.96 4.63
CA GLU A 267 3.89 15.02 4.03
C GLU A 267 3.18 13.90 3.24
N LEU A 268 2.05 13.38 3.74
CA LEU A 268 1.24 12.42 3.02
C LEU A 268 0.65 13.01 1.73
N ILE A 269 0.12 14.24 1.78
CA ILE A 269 -0.40 14.95 0.60
C ILE A 269 0.68 15.11 -0.47
N GLU A 270 1.91 15.46 -0.06
CA GLU A 270 3.07 15.58 -0.96
C GLU A 270 3.30 14.28 -1.75
N VAL A 271 3.31 13.13 -1.05
CA VAL A 271 3.57 11.81 -1.64
C VAL A 271 2.39 11.32 -2.50
N VAL A 272 1.15 11.53 -2.04
CA VAL A 272 -0.06 11.18 -2.81
C VAL A 272 -0.11 11.98 -4.12
N ARG A 273 0.21 13.28 -4.09
CA ARG A 273 0.29 14.11 -5.31
C ARG A 273 1.41 13.65 -6.26
N ALA A 274 2.58 13.28 -5.73
CA ALA A 274 3.65 12.73 -6.55
C ALA A 274 3.22 11.44 -7.25
N THR A 275 2.51 10.56 -6.53
CA THR A 275 1.98 9.29 -7.05
C THR A 275 0.91 9.53 -8.11
N LEU A 276 -0.02 10.46 -7.86
CA LEU A 276 -1.04 10.89 -8.82
C LEU A 276 -0.42 11.39 -10.13
N ASN A 277 0.54 12.31 -10.03
CA ASN A 277 1.19 12.89 -11.21
C ASN A 277 1.89 11.82 -12.04
N LEU A 278 2.58 10.90 -11.37
CA LEU A 278 3.24 9.79 -12.03
C LEU A 278 2.23 8.84 -12.67
N ALA A 279 1.12 8.52 -12.00
CA ALA A 279 0.07 7.66 -12.53
C ALA A 279 -0.57 8.27 -13.80
N ILE A 280 -0.79 9.59 -13.82
CA ILE A 280 -1.27 10.31 -15.01
C ILE A 280 -0.24 10.23 -16.14
N GLN A 281 1.03 10.49 -15.84
CA GLN A 281 2.12 10.44 -16.83
C GLN A 281 2.22 9.04 -17.49
N GLU A 282 2.15 7.99 -16.69
CA GLU A 282 2.25 6.59 -17.14
C GLU A 282 0.90 6.01 -17.59
N LYS A 283 -0.16 6.84 -17.66
CA LYS A 283 -1.51 6.48 -18.13
C LYS A 283 -2.14 5.34 -17.31
N GLN A 284 -1.81 5.28 -16.03
CA GLN A 284 -2.39 4.37 -15.05
C GLN A 284 -3.66 5.01 -14.48
N TRP A 285 -4.70 5.10 -15.31
CA TRP A 285 -5.89 5.92 -15.01
C TRP A 285 -6.67 5.49 -13.77
N VAL A 286 -6.79 4.19 -13.53
CA VAL A 286 -7.45 3.66 -12.32
C VAL A 286 -6.66 4.08 -11.09
N GLU A 287 -5.34 3.90 -11.12
CA GLU A 287 -4.49 4.30 -10.01
C GLU A 287 -4.49 5.81 -9.77
N ALA A 288 -4.46 6.61 -10.83
CA ALA A 288 -4.63 8.06 -10.72
C ALA A 288 -5.94 8.41 -9.99
N SER A 289 -7.05 7.73 -10.29
CA SER A 289 -8.32 7.97 -9.57
C SER A 289 -8.29 7.50 -8.12
N ASN A 290 -7.61 6.40 -7.80
CA ASN A 290 -7.38 5.96 -6.42
C ASN A 290 -6.62 7.03 -5.63
N GLN A 291 -5.59 7.64 -6.23
CA GLN A 291 -4.85 8.72 -5.57
C GLN A 291 -5.71 9.97 -5.36
N VAL A 292 -6.67 10.27 -6.24
CA VAL A 292 -7.66 11.36 -6.00
C VAL A 292 -8.61 11.02 -4.84
N PHE A 293 -9.02 9.76 -4.73
CA PHE A 293 -9.79 9.30 -3.57
C PHE A 293 -9.01 9.44 -2.26
N GLU A 294 -7.71 9.11 -2.27
CA GLU A 294 -6.86 9.32 -1.10
C GLU A 294 -6.73 10.82 -0.76
N LEU A 295 -6.63 11.70 -1.76
CA LEU A 295 -6.64 13.15 -1.53
C LEU A 295 -7.98 13.66 -0.95
N SER A 296 -9.12 13.04 -1.28
CA SER A 296 -10.42 13.46 -0.74
C SER A 296 -10.51 13.21 0.77
N LYS A 297 -9.92 12.12 1.26
CA LYS A 297 -9.78 11.82 2.70
C LYS A 297 -8.84 12.78 3.44
N LEU A 298 -8.01 13.53 2.72
CA LEU A 298 -7.05 14.50 3.28
C LEU A 298 -7.57 15.93 3.17
N ASN A 299 -8.90 16.11 3.05
CA ASN A 299 -9.60 17.40 3.01
C ASN A 299 -9.07 18.37 1.94
N GLN A 300 -8.71 17.84 0.77
CA GLN A 300 -8.34 18.67 -0.38
C GLN A 300 -9.58 19.34 -1.01
N ASP A 301 -9.34 20.42 -1.75
CA ASP A 301 -10.42 21.20 -2.39
C ASP A 301 -11.26 20.34 -3.34
N ALA A 302 -12.56 20.24 -3.06
CA ALA A 302 -13.49 19.39 -3.77
C ALA A 302 -13.55 19.70 -5.29
N LYS A 303 -13.40 20.98 -5.67
CA LYS A 303 -13.45 21.41 -7.07
C LYS A 303 -12.17 21.02 -7.80
N ASP A 304 -11.01 21.15 -7.16
CA ASP A 304 -9.74 20.67 -7.70
C ASP A 304 -9.78 19.14 -7.92
N LEU A 305 -10.28 18.38 -6.95
CA LEU A 305 -10.44 16.92 -7.08
C LEU A 305 -11.36 16.56 -8.25
N ALA A 306 -12.49 17.25 -8.41
CA ALA A 306 -13.42 17.04 -9.52
C ALA A 306 -12.76 17.31 -10.88
N ASN A 307 -11.96 18.37 -10.99
CA ASN A 307 -11.24 18.72 -12.22
C ASN A 307 -10.16 17.68 -12.58
N ILE A 308 -9.46 17.14 -11.56
CA ILE A 308 -8.48 16.09 -11.76
C ILE A 308 -9.18 14.80 -12.22
N LEU A 309 -10.27 14.39 -11.57
CA LEU A 309 -11.04 13.21 -11.99
C LEU A 309 -11.60 13.37 -13.41
N GLU A 310 -12.06 14.56 -13.80
CA GLU A 310 -12.44 14.82 -15.18
C GLU A 310 -11.28 14.55 -16.13
N THR A 311 -10.09 15.08 -15.83
CA THR A 311 -8.89 14.89 -16.65
C THR A 311 -8.52 13.41 -16.80
N VAL A 312 -8.49 12.68 -15.68
CA VAL A 312 -8.18 11.25 -15.62
C VAL A 312 -9.21 10.43 -16.40
N CYS A 313 -10.51 10.71 -16.22
CA CYS A 313 -11.58 10.01 -16.91
C CYS A 313 -11.58 10.29 -18.42
N ARG A 314 -11.34 11.54 -18.84
CA ARG A 314 -11.20 11.89 -20.26
C ARG A 314 -10.01 11.16 -20.91
N GLY A 315 -8.90 11.01 -20.18
CA GLY A 315 -7.75 10.23 -20.61
C GLY A 315 -8.13 8.78 -20.88
N ALA A 316 -8.81 8.13 -19.92
CA ALA A 316 -9.28 6.77 -20.07
C ALA A 316 -10.26 6.57 -21.23
N ILE A 317 -11.23 7.49 -21.40
CA ILE A 317 -12.19 7.47 -22.51
C ILE A 317 -11.49 7.59 -23.86
N SER A 318 -10.54 8.54 -24.00
CA SER A 318 -9.83 8.80 -25.25
C SER A 318 -8.94 7.63 -25.70
N GLU A 319 -8.60 6.72 -24.77
CA GLU A 319 -7.80 5.52 -25.04
C GLU A 319 -8.65 4.24 -25.12
N ASP A 320 -9.98 4.38 -25.23
CA ASP A 320 -10.93 3.27 -25.25
C ASP A 320 -10.84 2.35 -24.02
N ARG A 321 -10.34 2.86 -22.88
CA ARG A 321 -10.24 2.14 -21.60
C ARG A 321 -11.53 2.26 -20.80
N TRP A 322 -12.62 1.79 -21.38
CA TRP A 322 -13.99 1.95 -20.87
C TRP A 322 -14.20 1.40 -19.46
N LYS A 323 -13.62 0.25 -19.11
CA LYS A 323 -13.70 -0.31 -17.76
C LYS A 323 -13.08 0.64 -16.73
N ALA A 324 -11.88 1.14 -17.02
CA ALA A 324 -11.21 2.12 -16.18
C ALA A 324 -12.05 3.41 -16.06
N ALA A 325 -12.57 3.92 -17.18
CA ALA A 325 -13.42 5.10 -17.18
C ALA A 325 -14.67 4.93 -16.29
N THR A 326 -15.31 3.75 -16.32
CA THR A 326 -16.43 3.42 -15.42
C THR A 326 -16.02 3.45 -13.95
N GLU A 327 -14.86 2.87 -13.61
CA GLU A 327 -14.33 2.88 -12.24
C GLU A 327 -14.04 4.32 -11.77
N ILE A 328 -13.42 5.14 -12.62
CA ILE A 328 -13.07 6.54 -12.31
C ILE A 328 -14.33 7.38 -12.05
N VAL A 329 -15.40 7.20 -12.83
CA VAL A 329 -16.66 7.95 -12.62
C VAL A 329 -17.25 7.67 -11.23
N ARG A 330 -17.11 6.44 -10.72
CA ARG A 330 -17.61 6.10 -9.38
C ARG A 330 -16.88 6.86 -8.27
N VAL A 331 -15.61 7.21 -8.49
CA VAL A 331 -14.79 7.94 -7.50
C VAL A 331 -15.34 9.34 -7.23
N PHE A 332 -16.04 9.98 -8.18
CA PHE A 332 -16.66 11.29 -7.96
C PHE A 332 -17.60 11.31 -6.74
N LYS A 333 -18.26 10.19 -6.43
CA LYS A 333 -19.18 10.09 -5.27
C LYS A 333 -18.49 10.30 -3.92
N ASN A 334 -17.16 10.17 -3.88
CA ASN A 334 -16.35 10.39 -2.68
C ASN A 334 -15.90 11.85 -2.51
N ILE A 335 -16.26 12.74 -3.44
CA ILE A 335 -16.01 14.17 -3.29
C ILE A 335 -17.11 14.77 -2.41
N PRO A 336 -16.77 15.57 -1.38
CA PRO A 336 -17.76 16.31 -0.61
C PRO A 336 -18.66 17.16 -1.53
N ASP A 337 -19.97 17.03 -1.36
CA ASP A 337 -20.97 17.74 -2.17
C ASP A 337 -20.83 17.53 -3.69
N TYR A 338 -20.40 16.32 -4.11
CA TYR A 338 -20.11 16.04 -5.54
C TYR A 338 -21.27 16.35 -6.49
N ALA A 339 -22.52 16.18 -6.03
CA ALA A 339 -23.71 16.43 -6.84
C ALA A 339 -23.78 17.88 -7.34
N ASN A 340 -23.25 18.82 -6.55
CA ASN A 340 -23.15 20.22 -6.93
C ASN A 340 -21.78 20.52 -7.55
N VAL A 341 -20.69 20.10 -6.89
CA VAL A 341 -19.31 20.47 -7.24
C VAL A 341 -18.86 19.87 -8.57
N ALA A 342 -19.27 18.64 -8.88
CA ALA A 342 -18.84 17.89 -10.06
C ALA A 342 -19.87 17.84 -11.20
N ASN A 343 -21.01 18.52 -11.06
CA ASN A 343 -22.12 18.44 -12.02
C ASN A 343 -21.70 18.79 -13.45
N GLU A 344 -20.92 19.86 -13.62
CA GLU A 344 -20.45 20.29 -14.94
C GLU A 344 -19.46 19.30 -15.55
N GLN A 345 -18.52 18.80 -14.73
CA GLN A 345 -17.52 17.81 -15.10
C GLN A 345 -18.21 16.52 -15.58
N LEU A 346 -19.17 16.00 -14.80
CA LEU A 346 -19.94 14.81 -15.15
C LEU A 346 -20.77 15.00 -16.42
N LYS A 347 -21.38 16.18 -16.64
CA LYS A 347 -22.07 16.50 -17.90
C LYS A 347 -21.14 16.45 -19.11
N ARG A 348 -19.93 17.02 -19.00
CA ARG A 348 -18.93 16.99 -20.07
C ARG A 348 -18.47 15.56 -20.37
N LEU A 349 -18.21 14.76 -19.32
CA LEU A 349 -17.86 13.34 -19.46
C LEU A 349 -18.98 12.53 -20.12
N LYS A 350 -20.23 12.78 -19.73
CA LYS A 350 -21.42 12.13 -20.31
C LYS A 350 -21.54 12.39 -21.80
N ILE A 351 -21.33 13.64 -22.25
CA ILE A 351 -21.33 13.99 -23.68
C ILE A 351 -20.23 13.21 -24.41
N MET A 352 -19.00 13.23 -23.88
CA MET A 352 -17.85 12.54 -24.48
C MET A 352 -18.08 11.02 -24.57
N TRP A 353 -18.71 10.43 -23.56
CA TRP A 353 -19.05 9.02 -23.52
C TRP A 353 -20.04 8.64 -24.63
N TYR A 354 -21.08 9.45 -24.86
CA TYR A 354 -22.09 9.17 -25.88
C TYR A 354 -21.64 9.50 -27.32
N GLU A 355 -20.68 10.41 -27.49
CA GLU A 355 -20.09 10.72 -28.80
C GLU A 355 -19.13 9.63 -29.28
N ALA A 356 -18.55 8.85 -28.37
CA ALA A 356 -17.75 7.68 -28.72
C ALA A 356 -18.64 6.57 -29.31
N LYS A 357 -18.57 6.38 -30.63
CA LYS A 357 -19.39 5.42 -31.39
C LYS A 357 -19.12 3.96 -30.95
N GLY A 358 -20.17 3.16 -30.68
CA GLY A 358 -20.05 1.71 -30.42
C GLY A 358 -21.19 1.12 -29.56
N GLU A 359 -21.10 -0.17 -29.21
CA GLU A 359 -22.12 -0.98 -28.48
C GLU A 359 -22.44 -0.52 -27.03
N ARG A 360 -21.85 0.57 -26.52
CA ARG A 360 -21.77 0.83 -25.07
C ARG A 360 -22.69 1.95 -24.56
N TRP A 361 -23.89 2.02 -25.14
CA TRP A 361 -24.96 2.90 -24.68
C TRP A 361 -25.58 2.43 -23.35
N VAL A 362 -25.61 1.11 -23.12
CA VAL A 362 -26.30 0.51 -21.96
C VAL A 362 -25.58 0.82 -20.64
N SER A 363 -24.25 0.72 -20.60
CA SER A 363 -23.47 0.98 -19.38
C SER A 363 -23.38 2.46 -18.99
N GLY A 364 -23.58 3.39 -19.94
CA GLY A 364 -23.52 4.83 -19.68
C GLY A 364 -24.74 5.36 -18.92
N ASN A 365 -25.94 4.81 -19.19
CA ASN A 365 -27.18 5.26 -18.55
C ASN A 365 -27.26 4.91 -17.06
N GLU A 366 -26.65 3.80 -16.63
CA GLU A 366 -26.58 3.43 -15.20
C GLU A 366 -25.47 4.20 -14.44
N LEU A 367 -24.53 4.79 -15.18
CA LEU A 367 -23.33 5.40 -14.63
C LEU A 367 -23.45 6.91 -14.38
N PHE A 368 -24.18 7.64 -15.25
CA PHE A 368 -24.24 9.12 -15.27
C PHE A 368 -25.61 9.74 -15.05
#